data_AF-A0A954XZ96-F1
#
_entry.id   AF-A0A954XZ96-F1
#
_cell.length_a   1.000
_cell.length_b   1.000
_cell.length_c   1.000
_cell.angle_alpha   90.00
_cell.angle_beta   90.00
_cell.angle_gamma   90.00
#
_symmetry.space_group_name_H-M   'P 1'
#
loop_
_entity.id
_entity.type
_entity.pdbx_description
1 polymer ?
#
loop_
_entity_poly.entity_id
_entity_poly.type
_entity_poly.pdbx_seq_one_letter_code
_entity_poly.pdbx_strand_id
1 'polypeptide(L)'
;MTSGDRSATPGRFRRRLTAAVLLAGALATPVRGEAPDWENEQVLQRNRLPARATFVPFATVDDARRGLPSESPFFLSLNGDWRFHWSPRPEQRPADFFATDFDDSAWSTIPVPANWECHGYGTPIYVSAGYPFRIDPPRVTSEPPADWTAFAQRNPVGSYRRTFTTPESWRDRRVVLHFAGVESALTVWVNGQRVGYSQGSRTPAEFDVTRFLQPGENQLAVEVYRWCDGSYLEDQDMWRLSGIPRDVFLTCTGGVRISDFAVRTELDDDYRDAELVVDVEIDAANDADIENWQVQAQLFDPAGEAVWQAPVAHSVEPIVNRDFDAQVLVQRTPQRGMPKFGWLRTVVKNPQKWTAETPALYRLVLSLHDEAGAVMETVACDVGFREVEIRAGRLLINGRPVKLRGVNRHEHDPTTGHALSHQRMEQDVLLMKRANINAVRTAHYPHDPYWYDLCDRYGLYVLDEANIETHGLRGRLANEPRWSAAFLDRVVRMAERDKNHPAVIMWSLGNESG
;
A
#
# COMPACT_ATOMS: atom_id res chain seq x y z
N MET A 1 57.54 -47.49 -14.74
CA MET A 1 57.96 -48.90 -14.90
C MET A 1 56.95 -49.75 -14.17
N THR A 2 56.03 -50.33 -14.94
CA THR A 2 55.89 -51.80 -15.20
C THR A 2 54.96 -52.44 -14.16
N SER A 3 53.67 -52.59 -14.46
CA SER A 3 53.04 -53.62 -15.30
C SER A 3 52.88 -54.96 -14.57
N GLY A 4 51.68 -55.55 -14.63
CA GLY A 4 51.55 -56.98 -14.33
C GLY A 4 50.15 -57.47 -13.99
N ASP A 5 49.31 -57.52 -15.02
CA ASP A 5 48.01 -58.19 -15.08
C ASP A 5 48.14 -59.74 -15.00
N ARG A 6 47.09 -60.44 -14.51
CA ARG A 6 46.59 -61.74 -15.04
C ARG A 6 45.40 -62.32 -14.24
N SER A 7 44.22 -62.13 -14.81
CA SER A 7 43.23 -63.16 -15.22
C SER A 7 42.79 -64.29 -14.26
N ALA A 8 41.48 -64.37 -13.98
CA ALA A 8 40.70 -65.61 -13.96
C ALA A 8 39.24 -65.38 -14.40
N THR A 9 38.67 -66.37 -15.09
CA THR A 9 37.53 -66.39 -16.02
C THR A 9 36.11 -66.36 -15.39
N PRO A 10 35.04 -66.08 -16.17
CA PRO A 10 33.70 -65.80 -15.65
C PRO A 10 32.72 -66.99 -15.70
N GLY A 11 31.96 -67.18 -14.62
CA GLY A 11 30.82 -68.11 -14.53
C GLY A 11 29.51 -67.44 -14.95
N ARG A 12 28.85 -68.00 -15.98
CA ARG A 12 27.53 -67.60 -16.48
C ARG A 12 26.42 -68.02 -15.49
N PHE A 13 25.59 -67.08 -15.04
CA PHE A 13 24.26 -67.37 -14.49
C PHE A 13 23.20 -66.61 -15.29
N ARG A 14 22.36 -67.37 -16.00
CA ARG A 14 21.15 -66.90 -16.69
C ARG A 14 20.11 -66.50 -15.63
N ARG A 15 19.69 -65.24 -15.60
CA ARG A 15 18.46 -64.81 -14.92
C ARG A 15 17.37 -64.56 -15.95
N ARG A 16 16.27 -65.29 -15.77
CA ARG A 16 15.00 -65.13 -16.49
C ARG A 16 14.39 -63.79 -16.09
N LEU A 17 14.10 -62.91 -17.06
CA LEU A 17 13.22 -61.76 -16.84
C LEU A 17 11.78 -62.28 -16.76
N THR A 18 11.14 -62.12 -15.61
CA THR A 18 9.69 -62.24 -15.46
C THR A 18 9.14 -60.81 -15.53
N ALA A 19 8.41 -60.49 -16.59
CA ALA A 19 7.74 -59.20 -16.74
C ALA A 19 6.56 -59.15 -15.76
N ALA A 20 6.67 -58.32 -14.72
CA ALA A 20 5.54 -57.95 -13.87
C ALA A 20 4.78 -56.81 -14.58
N VAL A 21 3.59 -57.11 -15.07
CA VAL A 21 2.64 -56.11 -15.56
C VAL A 21 2.07 -55.39 -14.34
N LEU A 22 2.54 -54.16 -14.09
CA LEU A 22 1.93 -53.24 -13.15
C LEU A 22 0.67 -52.66 -13.79
N LEU A 23 -0.50 -53.16 -13.40
CA LEU A 23 -1.78 -52.51 -13.67
C LEU A 23 -1.81 -51.20 -12.86
N ALA A 24 -1.47 -50.09 -13.50
CA ALA A 24 -1.72 -48.76 -12.96
C ALA A 24 -3.23 -48.50 -13.01
N GLY A 25 -3.93 -48.77 -11.92
CA GLY A 25 -5.28 -48.27 -11.71
C GLY A 25 -5.22 -46.75 -11.63
N ALA A 26 -5.73 -46.07 -12.66
CA ALA A 26 -5.98 -44.64 -12.63
C ALA A 26 -7.07 -44.36 -11.58
N LEU A 27 -6.64 -44.12 -10.34
CA LEU A 27 -7.45 -43.37 -9.39
C LEU A 27 -7.51 -41.95 -9.95
N ALA A 28 -8.60 -41.64 -10.65
CA ALA A 28 -8.97 -40.26 -10.93
C ALA A 28 -9.19 -39.58 -9.57
N THR A 29 -8.14 -38.95 -9.04
CA THR A 29 -8.30 -37.94 -8.00
C THR A 29 -9.24 -36.88 -8.57
N PRO A 30 -10.38 -36.59 -7.93
CA PRO A 30 -11.18 -35.47 -8.38
C PRO A 30 -10.28 -34.24 -8.37
N VAL A 31 -10.23 -33.52 -9.49
CA VAL A 31 -9.64 -32.19 -9.55
C VAL A 31 -10.42 -31.37 -8.53
N ARG A 32 -9.88 -31.20 -7.32
CA ARG A 32 -10.32 -30.14 -6.41
C ARG A 32 -10.22 -28.87 -7.23
N GLY A 33 -11.34 -28.19 -7.46
CA GLY A 33 -11.31 -26.87 -8.07
C GLY A 33 -10.31 -25.99 -7.33
N GLU A 34 -9.54 -25.19 -8.06
CA GLU A 34 -8.65 -24.22 -7.43
C GLU A 34 -9.45 -23.38 -6.42
N ALA A 35 -8.90 -23.23 -5.21
CA ALA A 35 -9.52 -22.37 -4.20
C ALA A 35 -9.64 -20.94 -4.77
N PRO A 36 -10.73 -20.21 -4.47
CA PRO A 36 -10.84 -18.82 -4.89
C PRO A 36 -9.70 -17.99 -4.28
N ASP A 37 -9.32 -16.90 -4.95
CA ASP A 37 -8.20 -16.04 -4.52
C ASP A 37 -8.32 -15.60 -3.05
N TRP A 38 -9.55 -15.41 -2.54
CA TRP A 38 -9.84 -14.98 -1.16
C TRP A 38 -9.88 -16.10 -0.11
N GLU A 39 -9.60 -17.36 -0.45
CA GLU A 39 -9.31 -18.45 0.50
C GLU A 39 -7.94 -19.09 0.21
N ASN A 40 -6.96 -18.28 -0.20
CA ASN A 40 -5.64 -18.75 -0.57
C ASN A 40 -4.57 -17.76 -0.09
N GLU A 41 -3.94 -18.07 1.03
CA GLU A 41 -2.93 -17.23 1.68
C GLU A 41 -1.66 -17.02 0.85
N GLN A 42 -1.50 -17.74 -0.26
CA GLN A 42 -0.42 -17.54 -1.23
C GLN A 42 -0.78 -16.50 -2.31
N VAL A 43 -2.04 -16.09 -2.42
CA VAL A 43 -2.52 -15.11 -3.40
C VAL A 43 -2.92 -13.83 -2.66
N LEU A 44 -1.94 -12.98 -2.37
CA LEU A 44 -2.19 -11.70 -1.69
C LEU A 44 -2.73 -10.62 -2.63
N GLN A 45 -2.41 -10.76 -3.92
CA GLN A 45 -2.77 -9.82 -4.97
C GLN A 45 -2.65 -10.47 -6.35
N ARG A 46 -3.32 -9.88 -7.34
CA ARG A 46 -3.06 -10.09 -8.77
C ARG A 46 -2.97 -8.74 -9.45
N ASN A 47 -1.87 -8.47 -10.16
CA ASN A 47 -1.60 -7.24 -10.91
C ASN A 47 -1.65 -5.95 -10.06
N ARG A 48 -1.53 -6.03 -8.73
CA ARG A 48 -1.37 -4.86 -7.89
C ARG A 48 0.04 -4.30 -8.09
N LEU A 49 0.15 -3.00 -8.26
CA LEU A 49 1.44 -2.30 -8.34
C LEU A 49 2.18 -2.38 -6.99
N PRO A 50 3.52 -2.31 -7.00
CA PRO A 50 4.30 -2.19 -5.76
C PRO A 50 3.84 -1.01 -4.91
N ALA A 51 3.99 -1.13 -3.58
CA ALA A 51 3.79 0.02 -2.70
C ALA A 51 4.89 1.05 -2.91
N ARG A 52 4.54 2.31 -2.72
CA ARG A 52 5.38 3.50 -2.88
C ARG A 52 4.94 4.55 -1.86
N ALA A 53 5.73 5.61 -1.69
CA ALA A 53 5.36 6.74 -0.85
C ALA A 53 4.03 7.37 -1.29
N THR A 54 3.28 7.93 -0.34
CA THR A 54 2.06 8.68 -0.64
C THR A 54 2.40 9.99 -1.35
N PHE A 55 2.00 10.10 -2.62
CA PHE A 55 1.99 11.35 -3.38
C PHE A 55 1.07 11.23 -4.60
N VAL A 56 0.66 12.38 -5.12
CA VAL A 56 0.01 12.52 -6.43
C VAL A 56 0.88 13.38 -7.36
N PRO A 57 0.85 13.13 -8.67
CA PRO A 57 1.58 13.95 -9.64
C PRO A 57 0.86 15.28 -9.87
N PHE A 58 1.63 16.32 -10.16
CA PHE A 58 1.19 17.68 -10.51
C PHE A 58 1.89 18.15 -11.79
N ALA A 59 1.29 19.13 -12.49
CA ALA A 59 1.86 19.65 -13.73
C ALA A 59 2.98 20.67 -13.51
N THR A 60 2.96 21.42 -12.41
CA THR A 60 3.90 22.51 -12.16
C THR A 60 4.46 22.47 -10.74
N VAL A 61 5.64 23.07 -10.57
CA VAL A 61 6.28 23.23 -9.26
C VAL A 61 5.35 23.97 -8.29
N ASP A 62 4.65 25.01 -8.73
CA ASP A 62 3.74 25.77 -7.86
C ASP A 62 2.51 24.96 -7.43
N ASP A 63 1.98 24.11 -8.30
CA ASP A 63 0.89 23.18 -7.92
C ASP A 63 1.38 22.16 -6.89
N ALA A 64 2.57 21.58 -7.11
CA ALA A 64 3.17 20.65 -6.17
C ALA A 64 3.51 21.30 -4.82
N ARG A 65 3.86 22.59 -4.80
CA ARG A 65 4.07 23.38 -3.57
C ARG A 65 2.77 23.53 -2.78
N ARG A 66 1.66 23.84 -3.46
CA ARG A 66 0.34 23.94 -2.82
C ARG A 66 -0.18 22.58 -2.35
N GLY A 67 0.13 21.51 -3.10
CA GLY A 67 -0.09 20.14 -2.67
C GLY A 67 -1.55 19.73 -2.56
N LEU A 68 -2.44 20.35 -3.34
CA LEU A 68 -3.88 20.06 -3.32
C LEU A 68 -4.24 19.11 -4.48
N PRO A 69 -4.49 17.81 -4.23
CA PRO A 69 -4.74 16.84 -5.31
C PRO A 69 -5.88 17.25 -6.26
N SER A 70 -6.91 17.90 -5.74
CA SER A 70 -8.06 18.40 -6.52
C SER A 70 -7.70 19.46 -7.56
N GLU A 71 -6.54 20.10 -7.43
CA GLU A 71 -6.04 21.10 -8.39
C GLU A 71 -5.08 20.48 -9.41
N SER A 72 -4.69 19.22 -9.26
CA SER A 72 -3.84 18.54 -10.22
C SER A 72 -4.62 18.15 -11.48
N PRO A 73 -4.15 18.50 -12.68
CA PRO A 73 -4.73 17.99 -13.93
C PRO A 73 -4.49 16.49 -14.14
N PHE A 74 -3.72 15.85 -13.25
CA PHE A 74 -3.37 14.44 -13.29
C PHE A 74 -4.10 13.62 -12.23
N PHE A 75 -5.10 14.20 -11.55
CA PHE A 75 -5.91 13.54 -10.54
C PHE A 75 -7.39 13.59 -10.90
N LEU A 76 -8.11 12.49 -10.68
CA LEU A 76 -9.56 12.41 -10.85
C LEU A 76 -10.17 11.57 -9.73
N SER A 77 -10.94 12.21 -8.84
CA SER A 77 -11.68 11.47 -7.81
C SER A 77 -12.79 10.62 -8.44
N LEU A 78 -12.95 9.40 -7.91
CA LEU A 78 -14.06 8.50 -8.21
C LEU A 78 -15.00 8.35 -7.00
N ASN A 79 -14.84 9.17 -5.96
CA ASN A 79 -15.78 9.22 -4.84
C ASN A 79 -17.16 9.72 -5.30
N GLY A 80 -18.17 9.49 -4.46
CA GLY A 80 -19.57 9.83 -4.69
C GLY A 80 -20.44 8.59 -4.78
N ASP A 81 -21.59 8.69 -5.45
CA ASP A 81 -22.55 7.59 -5.51
C ASP A 81 -22.15 6.52 -6.53
N TRP A 82 -22.20 5.26 -6.12
CA TRP A 82 -21.96 4.08 -6.96
C TRP A 82 -23.20 3.19 -6.94
N ARG A 83 -23.48 2.51 -8.05
CA ARG A 83 -24.50 1.44 -8.07
C ARG A 83 -24.01 0.30 -7.20
N PHE A 84 -24.91 -0.24 -6.38
CA PHE A 84 -24.55 -1.21 -5.36
C PHE A 84 -25.59 -2.32 -5.20
N HIS A 85 -25.08 -3.55 -5.12
CA HIS A 85 -25.87 -4.73 -4.80
C HIS A 85 -25.15 -5.56 -3.73
N TRP A 86 -25.88 -5.91 -2.67
CA TRP A 86 -25.36 -6.70 -1.57
C TRP A 86 -25.91 -8.12 -1.62
N SER A 87 -25.05 -9.11 -1.41
CA SER A 87 -25.42 -10.53 -1.34
C SER A 87 -24.93 -11.13 -0.03
N PRO A 88 -25.73 -11.91 0.70
CA PRO A 88 -25.30 -12.50 1.98
C PRO A 88 -24.27 -13.63 1.80
N ARG A 89 -24.15 -14.17 0.59
CA ARG A 89 -23.26 -15.29 0.26
C ARG A 89 -22.65 -15.11 -1.14
N PRO A 90 -21.41 -15.59 -1.38
CA PRO A 90 -20.76 -15.44 -2.68
C PRO A 90 -21.55 -16.06 -3.83
N GLU A 91 -22.18 -17.21 -3.63
CA GLU A 91 -22.97 -17.91 -4.65
C GLU A 91 -24.26 -17.19 -5.07
N GLN A 92 -24.68 -16.17 -4.32
CA GLN A 92 -25.90 -15.38 -4.60
C GLN A 92 -25.59 -14.05 -5.30
N ARG A 93 -24.31 -13.70 -5.44
CA ARG A 93 -23.91 -12.46 -6.10
C ARG A 93 -24.23 -12.52 -7.60
N PRO A 94 -24.53 -11.38 -8.25
CA PRO A 94 -24.67 -11.31 -9.70
C PRO A 94 -23.30 -11.56 -10.34
N ALA A 95 -23.05 -12.79 -10.79
CA ALA A 95 -21.71 -13.27 -11.18
C ALA A 95 -21.13 -12.56 -12.41
N ASP A 96 -21.97 -11.96 -13.25
CA ASP A 96 -21.67 -11.30 -14.52
C ASP A 96 -21.82 -9.77 -14.45
N PHE A 97 -22.00 -9.18 -13.26
CA PHE A 97 -22.23 -7.74 -13.10
C PHE A 97 -21.12 -6.84 -13.65
N PHE A 98 -19.92 -7.39 -13.87
CA PHE A 98 -18.80 -6.67 -14.48
C PHE A 98 -18.98 -6.44 -15.98
N ALA A 99 -19.89 -7.17 -16.64
CA ALA A 99 -20.15 -7.03 -18.07
C ALA A 99 -20.69 -5.64 -18.41
N THR A 100 -20.26 -5.08 -19.53
CA THR A 100 -20.60 -3.70 -19.90
C THR A 100 -22.08 -3.50 -20.24
N ASP A 101 -22.76 -4.57 -20.65
CA ASP A 101 -24.18 -4.62 -21.01
C ASP A 101 -25.10 -5.11 -19.88
N PHE A 102 -24.54 -5.39 -18.68
CA PHE A 102 -25.34 -5.74 -17.52
C PHE A 102 -26.25 -4.58 -17.09
N ASP A 103 -27.54 -4.87 -16.91
CA ASP A 103 -28.55 -3.89 -16.46
C ASP A 103 -28.58 -3.81 -14.92
N ASP A 104 -28.03 -2.72 -14.39
CA ASP A 104 -28.05 -2.39 -12.96
C ASP A 104 -29.08 -1.30 -12.61
N SER A 105 -30.04 -1.02 -13.50
CA SER A 105 -31.04 0.04 -13.28
C SER A 105 -31.88 -0.17 -12.03
N ALA A 106 -32.08 -1.43 -11.63
CA ALA A 106 -32.77 -1.83 -10.40
C ALA A 106 -31.90 -1.73 -9.13
N TRP A 107 -30.58 -1.51 -9.26
CA TRP A 107 -29.68 -1.43 -8.11
C TRP A 107 -29.82 -0.07 -7.40
N SER A 108 -29.72 -0.12 -6.08
CA SER A 108 -29.60 1.08 -5.25
C SER A 108 -28.24 1.76 -5.46
N THR A 109 -28.09 2.97 -4.95
CA THR A 109 -26.79 3.62 -4.85
C THR A 109 -26.26 3.62 -3.42
N ILE A 110 -24.94 3.59 -3.27
CA ILE A 110 -24.23 3.80 -2.00
C ILE A 110 -23.15 4.87 -2.21
N PRO A 111 -22.92 5.78 -1.25
CA PRO A 111 -21.76 6.64 -1.32
C PRO A 111 -20.49 5.81 -1.20
N VAL A 112 -19.44 6.24 -1.89
CA VAL A 112 -18.08 5.74 -1.75
C VAL A 112 -17.19 6.96 -1.47
N PRO A 113 -16.42 6.97 -0.36
CA PRO A 113 -16.24 5.88 0.59
C PRO A 113 -17.43 5.62 1.55
N ALA A 114 -17.63 4.37 1.95
CA ALA A 114 -18.56 3.93 3.00
C ALA A 114 -18.31 2.48 3.47
N ASN A 115 -18.73 2.19 4.71
CA ASN A 115 -19.01 0.82 5.13
C ASN A 115 -20.49 0.49 4.88
N TRP A 116 -20.80 -0.61 4.18
CA TRP A 116 -22.19 -0.90 3.80
C TRP A 116 -23.12 -1.15 4.99
N GLU A 117 -22.58 -1.57 6.14
CA GLU A 117 -23.36 -1.78 7.37
C GLU A 117 -23.96 -0.47 7.90
N CYS A 118 -23.28 0.65 7.68
CA CYS A 118 -23.78 1.98 8.06
C CYS A 118 -24.91 2.47 7.11
N HIS A 119 -25.14 1.75 6.00
CA HIS A 119 -26.16 2.04 5.01
C HIS A 119 -27.26 0.97 4.96
N GLY A 120 -27.38 0.14 6.00
CA GLY A 120 -28.49 -0.82 6.16
C GLY A 120 -28.28 -2.18 5.47
N TYR A 121 -27.08 -2.47 4.97
CA TYR A 121 -26.76 -3.76 4.37
C TYR A 121 -25.99 -4.66 5.35
N GLY A 122 -26.36 -5.94 5.41
CA GLY A 122 -25.71 -6.89 6.30
C GLY A 122 -25.89 -6.58 7.78
N THR A 123 -24.88 -6.87 8.59
CA THR A 123 -24.96 -6.73 10.05
C THR A 123 -23.58 -6.36 10.61
N PRO A 124 -23.43 -5.21 11.29
CA PRO A 124 -22.18 -4.86 11.97
C PRO A 124 -21.97 -5.81 13.15
N ILE A 125 -20.74 -6.29 13.32
CA ILE A 125 -20.40 -7.26 14.37
C ILE A 125 -19.31 -6.66 15.22
N TYR A 126 -19.52 -6.55 16.54
CA TYR A 126 -18.44 -6.25 17.47
C TYR A 126 -18.01 -7.54 18.16
N VAL A 127 -16.72 -7.87 18.02
CA VAL A 127 -16.04 -8.93 18.75
C VAL A 127 -14.67 -8.40 19.12
N SER A 128 -14.29 -8.59 20.40
CA SER A 128 -12.95 -8.28 20.91
C SER A 128 -11.94 -9.30 20.36
N ALA A 129 -11.54 -10.28 21.17
CA ALA A 129 -10.74 -11.40 20.70
C ALA A 129 -11.61 -12.46 20.00
N GLY A 130 -11.31 -12.77 18.73
CA GLY A 130 -11.90 -13.89 18.00
C GLY A 130 -12.61 -13.51 16.70
N TYR A 131 -12.76 -14.51 15.85
CA TYR A 131 -13.31 -14.34 14.51
C TYR A 131 -14.83 -14.51 14.50
N PRO A 132 -15.59 -13.65 13.80
CA PRO A 132 -17.04 -13.76 13.67
C PRO A 132 -17.48 -14.85 12.66
N PHE A 133 -16.55 -15.68 12.20
CA PHE A 133 -16.75 -16.80 11.29
C PHE A 133 -15.98 -18.03 11.80
N ARG A 134 -16.28 -19.23 11.27
CA ARG A 134 -15.63 -20.45 11.72
C ARG A 134 -14.15 -20.44 11.38
N ILE A 135 -13.32 -20.58 12.41
CA ILE A 135 -11.86 -20.69 12.28
C ILE A 135 -11.49 -21.99 11.55
N ASP A 136 -10.95 -21.85 10.35
CA ASP A 136 -10.46 -22.92 9.47
C ASP A 136 -9.44 -22.40 8.44
N PRO A 137 -8.31 -21.77 8.85
CA PRO A 137 -7.44 -21.05 7.93
C PRO A 137 -6.85 -21.95 6.82
N PRO A 138 -6.88 -21.52 5.54
CA PRO A 138 -7.21 -20.16 5.07
C PRO A 138 -8.69 -19.93 4.76
N ARG A 139 -9.56 -20.93 4.95
CA ARG A 139 -10.98 -20.84 4.59
C ARG A 139 -11.72 -19.91 5.52
N VAL A 140 -12.62 -19.11 4.97
CA VAL A 140 -13.53 -18.21 5.70
C VAL A 140 -15.00 -18.59 5.50
N THR A 141 -15.27 -19.58 4.65
CA THR A 141 -16.62 -20.08 4.37
C THR A 141 -16.96 -21.43 4.99
N SER A 142 -16.13 -21.92 5.91
CA SER A 142 -16.48 -23.11 6.70
C SER A 142 -17.74 -22.87 7.53
N GLU A 143 -18.61 -23.87 7.62
CA GLU A 143 -19.92 -23.75 8.27
C GLU A 143 -19.81 -23.56 9.80
N PRO A 144 -20.21 -22.40 10.37
CA PRO A 144 -20.24 -22.09 11.79
C PRO A 144 -21.56 -22.55 12.43
N PRO A 145 -21.71 -22.41 13.76
CA PRO A 145 -22.98 -22.64 14.44
C PRO A 145 -24.16 -21.85 13.84
N ALA A 146 -25.36 -22.44 13.87
CA ALA A 146 -26.56 -21.89 13.21
C ALA A 146 -27.08 -20.57 13.80
N ASP A 147 -26.69 -20.25 15.03
CA ASP A 147 -27.01 -19.02 15.75
C ASP A 147 -26.06 -17.85 15.44
N TRP A 148 -24.96 -18.10 14.70
CA TRP A 148 -24.04 -17.03 14.30
C TRP A 148 -24.57 -16.27 13.10
N THR A 149 -24.35 -14.95 13.05
CA THR A 149 -24.64 -14.12 11.86
C THR A 149 -24.00 -14.71 10.61
N ALA A 150 -22.76 -15.21 10.72
CA ALA A 150 -22.07 -15.86 9.63
C ALA A 150 -22.81 -17.07 9.09
N PHE A 151 -23.68 -17.78 9.82
CA PHE A 151 -24.44 -18.89 9.25
C PHE A 151 -25.36 -18.45 8.09
N ALA A 152 -26.13 -17.38 8.29
CA ALA A 152 -26.97 -16.79 7.26
C ALA A 152 -26.14 -15.97 6.24
N GLN A 153 -25.24 -15.14 6.76
CA GLN A 153 -24.35 -14.24 6.03
C GLN A 153 -22.94 -14.84 5.94
N ARG A 154 -22.79 -15.93 5.17
CA ARG A 154 -21.59 -16.79 5.11
C ARG A 154 -20.31 -16.03 4.76
N ASN A 155 -20.37 -15.25 3.69
CA ASN A 155 -19.31 -14.32 3.31
C ASN A 155 -19.98 -13.26 2.42
N PRO A 156 -20.54 -12.19 3.01
CA PRO A 156 -21.24 -11.19 2.26
C PRO A 156 -20.38 -10.56 1.18
N VAL A 157 -21.00 -10.26 0.04
CA VAL A 157 -20.34 -9.65 -1.11
C VAL A 157 -21.05 -8.36 -1.49
N GLY A 158 -20.28 -7.29 -1.59
CA GLY A 158 -20.72 -6.03 -2.18
C GLY A 158 -20.27 -5.94 -3.63
N SER A 159 -21.22 -5.88 -4.56
CA SER A 159 -20.98 -5.63 -5.98
C SER A 159 -21.20 -4.15 -6.26
N TYR A 160 -20.15 -3.44 -6.69
CA TYR A 160 -20.16 -2.00 -6.96
C TYR A 160 -19.97 -1.74 -8.46
N ARG A 161 -20.74 -0.83 -9.04
CA ARG A 161 -20.54 -0.33 -10.42
C ARG A 161 -20.56 1.18 -10.48
N ARG A 162 -19.73 1.75 -11.34
CA ARG A 162 -19.67 3.19 -11.62
C ARG A 162 -19.20 3.43 -13.04
N THR A 163 -19.78 4.44 -13.70
CA THR A 163 -19.21 4.98 -14.94
C THR A 163 -18.34 6.20 -14.66
N PHE A 164 -17.33 6.42 -15.50
CA PHE A 164 -16.44 7.57 -15.42
C PHE A 164 -15.88 7.90 -16.81
N THR A 165 -15.40 9.13 -16.98
CA THR A 165 -14.73 9.59 -18.20
C THR A 165 -13.40 10.20 -17.81
N THR A 166 -12.32 9.73 -18.42
CA THR A 166 -11.00 10.35 -18.24
C THR A 166 -10.91 11.62 -19.09
N PRO A 167 -10.20 12.67 -18.63
CA PRO A 167 -9.91 13.84 -19.46
C PRO A 167 -9.23 13.48 -20.79
N GLU A 168 -9.55 14.20 -21.86
CA GLU A 168 -8.93 13.96 -23.18
C GLU A 168 -7.39 14.12 -23.15
N SER A 169 -6.89 15.00 -22.28
CA SER A 169 -5.45 15.18 -22.03
C SER A 169 -4.74 13.96 -21.42
N TRP A 170 -5.48 12.91 -21.04
CA TRP A 170 -4.92 11.66 -20.55
C TRP A 170 -4.80 10.60 -21.65
N ARG A 171 -5.21 10.89 -22.89
CA ARG A 171 -5.02 9.99 -24.03
C ARG A 171 -3.53 9.65 -24.16
N ASP A 172 -3.24 8.37 -24.40
CA ASP A 172 -1.88 7.80 -24.54
C ASP A 172 -0.98 7.98 -23.32
N ARG A 173 -1.55 8.34 -22.16
CA ARG A 173 -0.85 8.42 -20.89
C ARG A 173 -1.15 7.21 -20.02
N ARG A 174 -0.25 6.96 -19.06
CA ARG A 174 -0.43 5.90 -18.08
C ARG A 174 -1.47 6.33 -17.05
N VAL A 175 -2.50 5.50 -16.84
CA VAL A 175 -3.56 5.75 -15.86
C VAL A 175 -3.57 4.66 -14.80
N VAL A 176 -3.51 5.07 -13.53
CA VAL A 176 -3.53 4.18 -12.36
C VAL A 176 -4.81 4.41 -11.59
N LEU A 177 -5.51 3.31 -11.28
CA LEU A 177 -6.63 3.27 -10.36
C LEU A 177 -6.13 2.99 -8.95
N HIS A 178 -6.49 3.85 -8.01
CA HIS A 178 -6.09 3.78 -6.61
C HIS A 178 -7.32 3.55 -5.73
N PHE A 179 -7.27 2.51 -4.90
CA PHE A 179 -8.16 2.31 -3.76
C PHE A 179 -7.37 2.50 -2.48
N ALA A 180 -7.67 3.53 -1.69
CA ALA A 180 -6.91 3.86 -0.47
C ALA A 180 -7.13 2.86 0.68
N GLY A 181 -8.22 2.09 0.64
CA GLY A 181 -8.54 1.03 1.60
C GLY A 181 -9.87 0.35 1.27
N VAL A 182 -9.90 -0.98 1.32
CA VAL A 182 -11.08 -1.81 1.03
C VAL A 182 -11.14 -2.97 2.03
N GLU A 183 -12.29 -3.13 2.68
CA GLU A 183 -12.52 -4.13 3.73
C GLU A 183 -13.35 -5.33 3.18
N SER A 184 -12.80 -6.54 3.05
CA SER A 184 -11.42 -7.00 3.35
C SER A 184 -10.57 -7.41 2.13
N ALA A 185 -11.22 -7.73 1.00
CA ALA A 185 -10.55 -8.00 -0.27
C ALA A 185 -11.42 -7.58 -1.45
N LEU A 186 -10.77 -7.26 -2.59
CA LEU A 186 -11.46 -6.84 -3.81
C LEU A 186 -10.97 -7.56 -5.06
N THR A 187 -11.87 -7.71 -6.04
CA THR A 187 -11.53 -7.93 -7.45
C THR A 187 -12.03 -6.76 -8.28
N VAL A 188 -11.23 -6.33 -9.26
CA VAL A 188 -11.48 -5.15 -10.10
C VAL A 188 -11.67 -5.54 -11.56
N TRP A 189 -12.65 -4.93 -12.21
CA TRP A 189 -12.82 -4.95 -13.67
C TRP A 189 -13.00 -3.54 -14.22
N VAL A 190 -12.42 -3.30 -15.38
CA VAL A 190 -12.63 -2.08 -16.17
C VAL A 190 -13.11 -2.50 -17.55
N ASN A 191 -14.24 -1.94 -18.00
CA ASN A 191 -14.88 -2.26 -19.28
C ASN A 191 -15.03 -3.78 -19.51
N GLY A 192 -15.54 -4.51 -18.50
CA GLY A 192 -15.75 -5.96 -18.55
C GLY A 192 -14.49 -6.82 -18.42
N GLN A 193 -13.30 -6.23 -18.41
CA GLN A 193 -12.04 -6.97 -18.36
C GLN A 193 -11.47 -6.97 -16.94
N ARG A 194 -11.09 -8.15 -16.45
CA ARG A 194 -10.50 -8.32 -15.12
C ARG A 194 -9.14 -7.64 -15.06
N VAL A 195 -9.00 -6.68 -14.16
CA VAL A 195 -7.76 -5.92 -13.92
C VAL A 195 -6.90 -6.64 -12.88
N GLY A 196 -7.45 -6.94 -11.71
CA GLY A 196 -6.67 -7.46 -10.60
C GLY A 196 -7.45 -7.88 -9.37
N TYR A 197 -6.71 -8.29 -8.34
CA TYR A 197 -7.20 -8.69 -7.01
C TYR A 197 -6.26 -8.13 -5.93
N SER A 198 -6.78 -7.82 -4.74
CA SER A 198 -5.96 -7.43 -3.58
C SER A 198 -6.65 -7.75 -2.25
N GLN A 199 -5.84 -8.06 -1.23
CA GLN A 199 -6.22 -8.03 0.18
C GLN A 199 -5.30 -7.14 1.03
N GLY A 200 -5.66 -6.98 2.31
CA GLY A 200 -4.99 -6.08 3.26
C GLY A 200 -5.70 -4.72 3.28
N SER A 201 -6.62 -4.56 4.21
CA SER A 201 -7.69 -3.54 4.14
C SER A 201 -7.27 -2.09 4.45
N ARG A 202 -6.04 -1.90 4.94
CA ARG A 202 -5.59 -0.64 5.56
C ARG A 202 -4.43 0.05 4.83
N THR A 203 -3.99 -0.52 3.72
CA THR A 203 -3.01 0.09 2.82
C THR A 203 -3.53 0.08 1.38
N PRO A 204 -3.10 1.02 0.53
CA PRO A 204 -3.67 1.15 -0.80
C PRO A 204 -3.46 -0.06 -1.71
N ALA A 205 -4.39 -0.24 -2.65
CA ALA A 205 -4.24 -1.12 -3.80
C ALA A 205 -4.29 -0.28 -5.09
N GLU A 206 -3.18 -0.28 -5.83
CA GLU A 206 -3.04 0.44 -7.09
C GLU A 206 -2.97 -0.53 -8.27
N PHE A 207 -3.66 -0.20 -9.37
CA PHE A 207 -3.67 -1.00 -10.59
C PHE A 207 -3.44 -0.11 -11.82
N ASP A 208 -2.55 -0.53 -12.72
CA ASP A 208 -2.43 0.10 -14.02
C ASP A 208 -3.63 -0.29 -14.90
N VAL A 209 -4.49 0.69 -15.19
CA VAL A 209 -5.72 0.47 -15.95
C VAL A 209 -5.61 0.93 -17.41
N THR A 210 -4.45 1.46 -17.82
CA THR A 210 -4.23 2.12 -19.12
C THR A 210 -4.80 1.34 -20.30
N ARG A 211 -4.44 0.05 -20.41
CA ARG A 211 -4.85 -0.82 -21.53
C ARG A 211 -6.32 -1.23 -21.53
N PHE A 212 -7.04 -0.97 -20.44
CA PHE A 212 -8.43 -1.35 -20.27
C PHE A 212 -9.38 -0.18 -20.57
N LEU A 213 -8.84 1.04 -20.66
CA LEU A 213 -9.62 2.24 -20.93
C LEU A 213 -10.01 2.36 -22.40
N GLN A 214 -11.13 3.02 -22.64
CA GLN A 214 -11.64 3.40 -23.95
C GLN A 214 -11.94 4.90 -24.01
N PRO A 215 -11.99 5.51 -25.21
CA PRO A 215 -12.43 6.89 -25.36
C PRO A 215 -13.88 7.08 -24.87
N GLY A 216 -14.13 8.20 -24.18
CA GLY A 216 -15.44 8.51 -23.63
C GLY A 216 -15.73 7.80 -22.32
N GLU A 217 -16.95 7.28 -22.18
CA GLU A 217 -17.40 6.64 -20.94
C GLU A 217 -16.74 5.26 -20.74
N ASN A 218 -16.25 5.03 -19.55
CA ASN A 218 -15.67 3.78 -19.06
C ASN A 218 -16.51 3.25 -17.89
N GLN A 219 -16.55 1.93 -17.74
CA GLN A 219 -17.22 1.25 -16.62
C GLN A 219 -16.19 0.65 -15.67
N LEU A 220 -16.33 0.94 -14.38
CA LEU A 220 -15.63 0.29 -13.29
C LEU A 220 -16.60 -0.62 -12.55
N ALA A 221 -16.21 -1.88 -12.36
CA ALA A 221 -16.90 -2.84 -11.51
C ALA A 221 -15.96 -3.39 -10.45
N VAL A 222 -16.44 -3.49 -9.21
CA VAL A 222 -15.64 -3.94 -8.06
C VAL A 222 -16.45 -4.92 -7.25
N GLU A 223 -15.86 -6.08 -6.96
CA GLU A 223 -16.45 -7.10 -6.10
C GLU A 223 -15.67 -7.13 -4.79
N VAL A 224 -16.34 -6.80 -3.68
CA VAL A 224 -15.73 -6.71 -2.35
C VAL A 224 -16.28 -7.83 -1.47
N TYR A 225 -15.37 -8.63 -0.92
CA TYR A 225 -15.70 -9.70 0.03
C TYR A 225 -15.54 -9.21 1.46
N ARG A 226 -16.53 -9.52 2.31
CA ARG A 226 -16.46 -9.25 3.75
C ARG A 226 -15.32 -10.01 4.41
N TRP A 227 -15.16 -11.29 4.03
CA TRP A 227 -14.09 -12.15 4.53
C TRP A 227 -13.21 -12.66 3.38
N CYS A 228 -11.90 -12.56 3.56
CA CYS A 228 -10.86 -13.32 2.85
C CYS A 228 -9.89 -13.98 3.85
N ASP A 229 -8.95 -14.80 3.38
CA ASP A 229 -7.88 -15.35 4.22
C ASP A 229 -7.07 -14.25 4.95
N GLY A 230 -6.91 -13.07 4.35
CA GLY A 230 -6.35 -11.89 5.00
C GLY A 230 -7.09 -11.43 6.25
N SER A 231 -8.39 -11.76 6.41
CA SER A 231 -9.17 -11.44 7.63
C SER A 231 -8.65 -12.17 8.85
N TYR A 232 -7.91 -13.28 8.68
CA TYR A 232 -7.24 -13.93 9.79
C TYR A 232 -6.14 -13.05 10.41
N LEU A 233 -5.62 -12.07 9.67
CA LEU A 233 -4.64 -11.08 10.13
C LEU A 233 -5.29 -9.75 10.55
N GLU A 234 -6.61 -9.67 10.62
CA GLU A 234 -7.38 -8.45 10.91
C GLU A 234 -8.39 -8.72 12.05
N ASP A 235 -7.88 -9.27 13.16
CA ASP A 235 -8.66 -9.62 14.34
C ASP A 235 -8.65 -8.56 15.45
N GLN A 236 -8.56 -7.28 15.07
CA GLN A 236 -8.58 -6.17 16.02
C GLN A 236 -9.86 -6.17 16.87
N ASP A 237 -9.72 -5.73 18.13
CA ASP A 237 -10.84 -5.42 19.03
C ASP A 237 -11.60 -4.16 18.57
N MET A 238 -12.41 -4.33 17.52
CA MET A 238 -13.17 -3.27 16.87
C MET A 238 -14.44 -3.82 16.20
N TRP A 239 -15.25 -2.92 15.67
CA TRP A 239 -16.36 -3.28 14.79
C TRP A 239 -15.83 -3.95 13.51
N ARG A 240 -16.38 -5.10 13.15
CA ARG A 240 -16.11 -5.81 11.90
C ARG A 240 -17.10 -5.33 10.84
N LEU A 241 -16.68 -4.35 10.06
CA LEU A 241 -17.42 -3.72 8.96
C LEU A 241 -16.83 -4.13 7.62
N SER A 242 -17.43 -3.68 6.52
CA SER A 242 -16.98 -4.03 5.17
C SER A 242 -17.34 -2.97 4.13
N GLY A 243 -16.69 -3.02 2.97
CA GLY A 243 -16.94 -2.10 1.86
C GLY A 243 -15.69 -1.32 1.48
N ILE A 244 -15.88 -0.11 0.95
CA ILE A 244 -14.79 0.76 0.48
C ILE A 244 -14.75 1.98 1.40
N PRO A 245 -14.11 1.92 2.59
CA PRO A 245 -14.18 2.97 3.59
C PRO A 245 -13.22 4.14 3.34
N ARG A 246 -12.34 4.06 2.34
CA ARG A 246 -11.41 5.16 1.97
C ARG A 246 -11.50 5.49 0.49
N ASP A 247 -10.89 6.60 0.12
CA ASP A 247 -10.99 7.20 -1.20
C ASP A 247 -10.66 6.26 -2.37
N VAL A 248 -11.35 6.51 -3.49
CA VAL A 248 -11.06 5.92 -4.79
C VAL A 248 -10.80 7.03 -5.78
N PHE A 249 -9.71 6.93 -6.53
CA PHE A 249 -9.36 7.93 -7.54
C PHE A 249 -8.49 7.35 -8.64
N LEU A 250 -8.35 8.10 -9.72
CA LEU A 250 -7.40 7.84 -10.80
C LEU A 250 -6.29 8.88 -10.76
N THR A 251 -5.07 8.45 -11.07
CA THR A 251 -3.95 9.33 -11.38
C THR A 251 -3.42 9.06 -12.77
N CYS A 252 -2.84 10.09 -13.40
CA CYS A 252 -2.27 10.00 -14.73
C CYS A 252 -0.80 10.45 -14.74
N THR A 253 0.08 9.68 -15.39
CA THR A 253 1.51 9.98 -15.47
C THR A 253 2.01 9.86 -16.92
N GLY A 254 3.21 10.39 -17.19
CA GLY A 254 3.90 10.14 -18.47
C GLY A 254 4.43 8.71 -18.59
N GLY A 255 5.05 8.41 -19.75
CA GLY A 255 5.77 7.14 -19.99
C GLY A 255 7.12 7.06 -19.25
N VAL A 256 7.71 8.21 -18.94
CA VAL A 256 8.82 8.38 -17.99
C VAL A 256 8.27 9.19 -16.81
N ARG A 257 8.44 8.71 -15.59
CA ARG A 257 7.80 9.31 -14.39
C ARG A 257 8.58 9.03 -13.11
N ILE A 258 8.29 9.80 -12.07
CA ILE A 258 8.74 9.49 -10.71
C ILE A 258 7.85 8.37 -10.16
N SER A 259 8.42 7.18 -9.96
CA SER A 259 7.67 6.02 -9.48
C SER A 259 7.60 5.95 -7.96
N ASP A 260 8.66 6.39 -7.29
CA ASP A 260 8.77 6.46 -5.84
C ASP A 260 9.90 7.41 -5.41
N PHE A 261 9.93 7.80 -4.14
CA PHE A 261 11.10 8.44 -3.55
C PHE A 261 11.12 8.28 -2.02
N ALA A 262 12.32 8.34 -1.44
CA ALA A 262 12.57 8.35 -0.01
C ALA A 262 13.43 9.55 0.38
N VAL A 263 13.10 10.18 1.51
CA VAL A 263 13.81 11.35 2.04
C VAL A 263 14.48 11.02 3.36
N ARG A 264 15.74 11.43 3.53
CA ARG A 264 16.44 11.41 4.82
C ARG A 264 16.98 12.81 5.14
N THR A 265 16.88 13.16 6.42
CA THR A 265 17.47 14.37 7.00
C THR A 265 18.55 13.94 7.97
N GLU A 266 19.81 13.95 7.52
CA GLU A 266 20.96 13.53 8.31
C GLU A 266 21.50 14.75 9.07
N LEU A 267 21.13 14.89 10.35
CA LEU A 267 21.65 15.96 11.20
C LEU A 267 23.12 15.70 11.56
N ASP A 268 23.90 16.76 11.72
CA ASP A 268 25.26 16.66 12.26
C ASP A 268 25.26 16.29 13.76
N ASP A 269 26.43 15.95 14.30
CA ASP A 269 26.59 15.52 15.70
C ASP A 269 26.11 16.58 16.73
N ASP A 270 26.07 17.86 16.32
CA ASP A 270 25.61 18.99 17.12
C ASP A 270 24.10 19.28 16.92
N TYR A 271 23.41 18.50 16.07
CA TYR A 271 22.02 18.70 15.63
C TYR A 271 21.77 20.11 15.09
N ARG A 272 22.79 20.71 14.47
CA ARG A 272 22.77 22.07 13.94
C ARG A 272 22.45 22.07 12.47
N ASP A 273 23.35 21.58 11.61
CA ASP A 273 23.14 21.51 10.17
C ASP A 273 22.57 20.14 9.78
N ALA A 274 22.05 20.02 8.56
CA ALA A 274 21.57 18.76 8.01
C ALA A 274 22.06 18.54 6.57
N GLU A 275 22.33 17.30 6.19
CA GLU A 275 22.30 16.87 4.79
C GLU A 275 20.89 16.36 4.46
N LEU A 276 20.24 16.98 3.47
CA LEU A 276 19.03 16.42 2.87
C LEU A 276 19.46 15.44 1.77
N VAL A 277 19.05 14.18 1.93
CA VAL A 277 19.37 13.10 1.00
C VAL A 277 18.07 12.57 0.42
N VAL A 278 17.93 12.60 -0.91
CA VAL A 278 16.73 12.13 -1.62
C VAL A 278 17.12 10.98 -2.54
N ASP A 279 16.50 9.84 -2.32
CA ASP A 279 16.57 8.66 -3.18
C ASP A 279 15.29 8.63 -4.01
N VAL A 280 15.40 8.95 -5.29
CA VAL A 280 14.28 8.95 -6.23
C VAL A 280 14.38 7.75 -7.15
N GLU A 281 13.23 7.15 -7.46
CA GLU A 281 13.08 6.08 -8.42
C GLU A 281 12.33 6.60 -9.65
N ILE A 282 12.83 6.25 -10.83
CA ILE A 282 12.22 6.59 -12.11
C ILE A 282 11.78 5.30 -12.78
N ASP A 283 10.52 5.25 -13.22
CA ASP A 283 10.05 4.20 -14.11
C ASP A 283 9.87 4.78 -15.52
N ALA A 284 10.47 4.09 -16.48
CA ALA A 284 10.55 4.46 -17.88
C ALA A 284 10.43 3.19 -18.72
N ALA A 285 9.54 3.19 -19.72
CA ALA A 285 9.44 2.09 -20.68
C ALA A 285 10.81 1.81 -21.33
N ASN A 286 11.12 0.55 -21.66
CA ASN A 286 12.44 0.15 -22.14
C ASN A 286 12.89 0.89 -23.42
N ASP A 287 11.94 1.36 -24.22
CA ASP A 287 12.12 2.08 -25.48
C ASP A 287 12.00 3.61 -25.36
N ALA A 288 11.66 4.14 -24.18
CA ALA A 288 11.56 5.58 -23.96
C ALA A 288 12.96 6.21 -23.99
N ASP A 289 13.18 7.25 -24.81
CA ASP A 289 14.42 8.03 -24.75
C ASP A 289 14.47 8.83 -23.44
N ILE A 290 15.59 8.70 -22.73
CA ILE A 290 15.84 9.37 -21.45
C ILE A 290 17.18 10.12 -21.47
N GLU A 291 17.79 10.29 -22.65
CA GLU A 291 19.05 11.02 -22.79
C GLU A 291 18.86 12.50 -22.37
N ASN A 292 19.72 13.00 -21.49
CA ASN A 292 19.67 14.36 -20.94
C ASN A 292 18.44 14.67 -20.09
N TRP A 293 17.62 13.69 -19.74
CA TRP A 293 16.52 13.87 -18.78
C TRP A 293 17.07 14.14 -17.38
N GLN A 294 16.38 15.00 -16.63
CA GLN A 294 16.81 15.39 -15.29
C GLN A 294 15.67 15.32 -14.28
N VAL A 295 16.02 14.90 -13.06
CA VAL A 295 15.20 15.13 -11.88
C VAL A 295 15.82 16.27 -11.07
N GLN A 296 14.99 17.23 -10.68
CA GLN A 296 15.40 18.39 -9.90
C GLN A 296 14.69 18.41 -8.55
N ALA A 297 15.42 18.72 -7.49
CA ALA A 297 14.90 18.91 -6.15
C ALA A 297 15.00 20.38 -5.73
N GLN A 298 13.88 20.96 -5.30
CA GLN A 298 13.82 22.28 -4.68
C GLN A 298 13.13 22.18 -3.31
N LEU A 299 13.76 22.76 -2.30
CA LEU A 299 13.23 22.84 -0.95
C LEU A 299 12.72 24.26 -0.68
N PHE A 300 11.53 24.36 -0.10
CA PHE A 300 10.93 25.61 0.36
C PHE A 300 10.81 25.58 1.88
N ASP A 301 11.15 26.69 2.52
CA ASP A 301 11.10 26.85 3.96
C ASP A 301 9.66 27.02 4.49
N PRO A 302 9.44 27.05 5.81
CA PRO A 302 8.11 27.25 6.38
C PRO A 302 7.44 28.59 6.00
N ALA A 303 8.20 29.58 5.53
CA ALA A 303 7.66 30.84 5.01
C ALA A 303 7.30 30.75 3.51
N GLY A 304 7.63 29.63 2.86
CA GLY A 304 7.41 29.38 1.45
C GLY A 304 8.57 29.82 0.55
N GLU A 305 9.68 30.28 1.12
CA GLU A 305 10.82 30.78 0.36
C GLU A 305 11.77 29.65 -0.06
N ALA A 306 12.37 29.77 -1.24
CA ALA A 306 13.32 28.82 -1.75
C ALA A 306 14.59 28.78 -0.87
N VAL A 307 14.95 27.58 -0.36
CA VAL A 307 16.15 27.39 0.48
C VAL A 307 17.44 27.50 -0.32
N TRP A 308 17.43 27.05 -1.57
CA TRP A 308 18.56 27.15 -2.50
C TRP A 308 18.23 28.09 -3.66
N GLN A 309 19.25 28.79 -4.17
CA GLN A 309 19.12 29.70 -5.33
C GLN A 309 18.74 28.98 -6.62
N ALA A 310 19.18 27.73 -6.76
CA ALA A 310 18.87 26.86 -7.89
C ALA A 310 18.53 25.46 -7.39
N PRO A 311 17.63 24.74 -8.07
CA PRO A 311 17.34 23.34 -7.75
C PRO A 311 18.59 22.47 -7.87
N VAL A 312 18.65 21.42 -7.05
CA VAL A 312 19.67 20.38 -7.17
C VAL A 312 19.22 19.42 -8.24
N ALA A 313 19.98 19.30 -9.33
CA ALA A 313 19.65 18.44 -10.47
C ALA A 313 20.48 17.15 -10.47
N HIS A 314 19.89 16.07 -10.94
CA HIS A 314 20.57 14.80 -11.23
C HIS A 314 20.03 14.21 -12.53
N SER A 315 20.90 13.57 -13.32
CA SER A 315 20.50 12.90 -14.57
C SER A 315 19.70 11.63 -14.28
N VAL A 316 18.73 11.29 -15.14
CA VAL A 316 17.83 10.14 -14.95
C VAL A 316 18.51 8.82 -15.34
N GLU A 317 19.46 8.85 -16.27
CA GLU A 317 20.07 7.67 -16.88
C GLU A 317 20.76 6.75 -15.85
N PRO A 318 21.55 7.24 -14.86
CA PRO A 318 22.12 6.39 -13.81
C PRO A 318 21.07 5.82 -12.85
N ILE A 319 19.90 6.46 -12.72
CA ILE A 319 18.82 6.02 -11.84
C ILE A 319 18.13 4.80 -12.45
N VAL A 320 17.80 4.88 -13.73
CA VAL A 320 17.19 3.76 -14.48
C VAL A 320 18.22 2.66 -14.77
N ASN A 321 19.48 3.06 -15.03
CA ASN A 321 20.63 2.18 -15.24
C ASN A 321 20.40 1.04 -16.26
N ARG A 322 19.85 1.37 -17.44
CA ARG A 322 19.50 0.37 -18.46
C ARG A 322 20.69 -0.43 -18.98
N ASP A 323 21.87 0.19 -19.01
CA ASP A 323 23.10 -0.45 -19.49
C ASP A 323 23.81 -1.29 -18.42
N PHE A 324 23.22 -1.41 -17.22
CA PHE A 324 23.81 -2.14 -16.09
C PHE A 324 25.23 -1.66 -15.77
N ASP A 325 25.42 -0.33 -15.72
CA ASP A 325 26.72 0.26 -15.41
C ASP A 325 27.26 -0.31 -14.10
N ALA A 326 28.47 -0.87 -14.17
CA ALA A 326 29.06 -1.60 -13.07
C ALA A 326 29.33 -0.70 -11.84
N GLN A 327 29.64 0.59 -12.04
CA GLN A 327 29.86 1.51 -10.93
C GLN A 327 28.55 1.82 -10.20
N VAL A 328 27.46 1.98 -10.95
CA VAL A 328 26.12 2.15 -10.37
C VAL A 328 25.72 0.90 -9.58
N LEU A 329 25.89 -0.29 -10.15
CA LEU A 329 25.58 -1.55 -9.46
C LEU A 329 26.40 -1.73 -8.17
N VAL A 330 27.70 -1.43 -8.21
CA VAL A 330 28.56 -1.51 -7.01
C VAL A 330 28.10 -0.55 -5.92
N GLN A 331 27.53 0.60 -6.26
CA GLN A 331 27.04 1.56 -5.26
C GLN A 331 25.62 1.23 -4.77
N ARG A 332 24.73 0.81 -5.66
CA ARG A 332 23.29 0.70 -5.41
C ARG A 332 22.82 -0.71 -5.06
N THR A 333 23.48 -1.73 -5.61
CA THR A 333 23.19 -3.14 -5.36
C THR A 333 24.49 -3.90 -5.05
N PRO A 334 25.27 -3.46 -4.04
CA PRO A 334 26.56 -4.06 -3.75
C PRO A 334 26.42 -5.52 -3.32
N GLN A 335 27.36 -6.37 -3.74
CA GLN A 335 27.46 -7.75 -3.24
C GLN A 335 27.76 -7.81 -1.73
N ARG A 336 28.37 -6.77 -1.17
CA ARG A 336 28.77 -6.66 0.24
C ARG A 336 28.63 -5.21 0.72
N GLY A 337 28.14 -5.04 1.95
CA GLY A 337 27.95 -3.71 2.54
C GLY A 337 26.55 -3.15 2.29
N MET A 338 26.32 -1.94 2.79
CA MET A 338 25.03 -1.27 2.64
C MET A 338 24.96 -0.55 1.29
N PRO A 339 23.82 -0.59 0.58
CA PRO A 339 23.62 0.21 -0.62
C PRO A 339 23.73 1.69 -0.28
N LYS A 340 24.39 2.45 -1.16
CA LYS A 340 24.42 3.91 -1.07
C LYS A 340 23.00 4.44 -1.25
N PHE A 341 22.54 5.22 -0.27
CA PHE A 341 21.25 5.87 -0.30
C PHE A 341 21.34 7.25 -0.96
N GLY A 342 20.35 7.61 -1.77
CA GLY A 342 20.15 8.96 -2.30
C GLY A 342 20.93 9.26 -3.58
N TRP A 343 20.24 9.84 -4.56
CA TRP A 343 20.80 10.40 -5.79
C TRP A 343 21.12 11.89 -5.65
N LEU A 344 20.25 12.60 -4.93
CA LEU A 344 20.36 14.03 -4.68
C LEU A 344 20.78 14.25 -3.22
N ARG A 345 21.78 15.11 -3.02
CA ARG A 345 22.35 15.42 -1.71
C ARG A 345 22.69 16.89 -1.62
N THR A 346 22.28 17.55 -0.54
CA THR A 346 22.59 18.97 -0.35
C THR A 346 22.49 19.37 1.11
N VAL A 347 23.31 20.33 1.51
CA VAL A 347 23.37 20.82 2.88
C VAL A 347 22.30 21.88 3.11
N VAL A 348 21.59 21.75 4.21
CA VAL A 348 20.70 22.78 4.76
C VAL A 348 21.32 23.28 6.05
N LYS A 349 21.67 24.57 6.06
CA LYS A 349 22.32 25.20 7.22
C LYS A 349 21.29 25.60 8.25
N ASN A 350 21.50 25.14 9.48
CA ASN A 350 20.65 25.41 10.63
C ASN A 350 19.13 25.35 10.33
N PRO A 351 18.59 24.24 9.76
CA PRO A 351 17.17 24.14 9.48
C PRO A 351 16.36 24.27 10.76
N GLN A 352 15.12 24.74 10.64
CA GLN A 352 14.16 24.62 11.74
C GLN A 352 13.85 23.15 11.96
N LYS A 353 14.03 22.67 13.18
CA LYS A 353 13.85 21.24 13.50
C LYS A 353 12.39 20.95 13.76
N TRP A 354 11.93 19.82 13.25
CA TRP A 354 10.59 19.31 13.50
C TRP A 354 10.54 18.58 14.84
N THR A 355 9.54 18.90 15.65
CA THR A 355 9.16 18.17 16.86
C THR A 355 7.64 18.24 17.05
N ALA A 356 7.09 17.46 17.98
CA ALA A 356 5.68 17.62 18.38
C ALA A 356 5.37 18.98 19.04
N GLU A 357 6.38 19.74 19.47
CA GLU A 357 6.21 21.07 20.08
C GLU A 357 6.33 22.20 19.05
N THR A 358 7.26 22.05 18.11
CA THR A 358 7.57 22.99 17.03
C THR A 358 7.58 22.24 15.69
N PRO A 359 6.41 21.99 15.08
CA PRO A 359 6.29 21.18 13.86
C PRO A 359 6.69 21.98 12.62
N ALA A 360 7.96 22.42 12.55
CA ALA A 360 8.48 23.13 11.39
C ALA A 360 8.56 22.18 10.19
N LEU A 361 7.85 22.52 9.11
CA LEU A 361 7.82 21.75 7.88
C LEU A 361 8.37 22.58 6.72
N TYR A 362 9.25 21.96 5.97
CA TYR A 362 9.69 22.40 4.66
C TYR A 362 8.88 21.67 3.60
N ARG A 363 8.76 22.23 2.40
CA ARG A 363 8.15 21.55 1.25
C ARG A 363 9.25 21.15 0.27
N LEU A 364 9.44 19.85 0.07
CA LEU A 364 10.32 19.32 -0.97
C LEU A 364 9.49 19.08 -2.22
N VAL A 365 9.90 19.70 -3.33
CA VAL A 365 9.34 19.45 -4.67
C VAL A 365 10.38 18.76 -5.51
N LEU A 366 9.98 17.64 -6.13
CA LEU A 366 10.74 16.96 -7.17
C LEU A 366 10.07 17.24 -8.52
N SER A 367 10.82 17.70 -9.49
CA SER A 367 10.36 17.91 -10.86
C SER A 367 11.17 17.09 -11.85
N LEU A 368 10.48 16.40 -12.74
CA LEU A 368 11.06 15.63 -13.83
C LEU A 368 11.06 16.48 -15.10
N HIS A 369 12.21 16.61 -15.74
CA HIS A 369 12.43 17.41 -16.93
C HIS A 369 12.93 16.54 -18.08
N ASP A 370 12.39 16.81 -19.27
CA ASP A 370 12.85 16.20 -20.52
C ASP A 370 14.17 16.82 -21.02
N GLU A 371 14.65 16.35 -22.17
CA GLU A 371 15.89 16.82 -22.80
C GLU A 371 15.85 18.30 -23.21
N ALA A 372 14.66 18.87 -23.41
CA ALA A 372 14.44 20.28 -23.72
C ALA A 372 14.31 21.15 -22.45
N GLY A 373 14.30 20.53 -21.26
CA GLY A 373 14.12 21.17 -19.97
C GLY A 373 12.65 21.42 -19.60
N ALA A 374 11.69 20.91 -20.37
CA ALA A 374 10.28 21.04 -20.07
C ALA A 374 9.87 20.15 -18.88
N VAL A 375 9.02 20.68 -18.00
CA VAL A 375 8.52 19.95 -16.83
C VAL A 375 7.48 18.93 -17.27
N MET A 376 7.77 17.65 -17.05
CA MET A 376 6.89 16.54 -17.44
C MET A 376 5.96 16.09 -16.31
N GLU A 377 6.48 16.14 -15.08
CA GLU A 377 5.78 15.75 -13.87
C GLU A 377 6.44 16.42 -12.67
N THR A 378 5.64 16.75 -11.66
CA THR A 378 6.14 17.19 -10.35
C THR A 378 5.44 16.42 -9.23
N VAL A 379 6.17 16.11 -8.17
CA VAL A 379 5.65 15.50 -6.94
C VAL A 379 6.22 16.24 -5.75
N ALA A 380 5.59 16.12 -4.58
CA ALA A 380 6.07 16.79 -3.39
C ALA A 380 5.73 16.05 -2.10
N CYS A 381 6.50 16.32 -1.06
CA CYS A 381 6.22 15.93 0.31
C CYS A 381 6.64 17.02 1.29
N ASP A 382 6.08 16.96 2.50
CA ASP A 382 6.56 17.79 3.60
C ASP A 382 7.78 17.12 4.27
N VAL A 383 8.77 17.92 4.60
CA VAL A 383 10.02 17.49 5.22
C VAL A 383 10.17 18.16 6.58
N GLY A 384 10.18 17.35 7.62
CA GLY A 384 10.55 17.79 8.97
C GLY A 384 11.98 17.37 9.29
N PHE A 385 12.88 18.33 9.48
CA PHE A 385 14.27 18.02 9.88
C PHE A 385 14.28 17.49 11.32
N ARG A 386 14.50 16.19 11.46
CA ARG A 386 14.62 15.55 12.77
C ARG A 386 15.47 14.29 12.71
N GLU A 387 16.07 13.97 13.86
CA GLU A 387 16.73 12.69 14.11
C GLU A 387 16.06 11.98 15.28
N VAL A 388 15.82 10.68 15.09
CA VAL A 388 15.20 9.78 16.07
C VAL A 388 16.19 8.67 16.41
N GLU A 389 16.45 8.47 17.69
CA GLU A 389 17.49 7.53 18.10
C GLU A 389 17.27 6.96 19.50
N ILE A 390 17.90 5.83 19.77
CA ILE A 390 17.98 5.25 21.10
C ILE A 390 19.43 5.29 21.56
N ARG A 391 19.73 6.15 22.54
CA ARG A 391 21.06 6.21 23.18
C ARG A 391 20.95 5.94 24.67
N ALA A 392 21.77 5.01 25.16
CA ALA A 392 21.78 4.58 26.56
C ALA A 392 20.38 4.25 27.13
N GLY A 393 19.57 3.52 26.35
CA GLY A 393 18.23 3.07 26.74
C GLY A 393 17.16 4.17 26.75
N ARG A 394 17.42 5.35 26.16
CA ARG A 394 16.45 6.46 26.07
C ARG A 394 16.15 6.79 24.62
N LEU A 395 14.86 6.96 24.31
CA LEU A 395 14.41 7.55 23.05
C LEU A 395 14.72 9.04 23.05
N LEU A 396 15.50 9.48 22.06
CA LEU A 396 15.83 10.88 21.84
C LEU A 396 15.22 11.37 20.53
N ILE A 397 14.79 12.64 20.53
CA ILE A 397 14.46 13.40 19.33
C ILE A 397 15.38 14.61 19.32
N ASN A 398 16.18 14.76 18.25
CA ASN A 398 17.16 15.83 18.10
C ASN A 398 18.10 15.93 19.32
N GLY A 399 18.63 14.78 19.76
CA GLY A 399 19.55 14.68 20.90
C GLY A 399 18.91 14.84 22.29
N ARG A 400 17.60 15.09 22.38
CA ARG A 400 16.90 15.31 23.65
C ARG A 400 15.97 14.16 24.02
N PRO A 401 15.99 13.67 25.26
CA PRO A 401 15.08 12.61 25.69
C PRO A 401 13.63 13.11 25.72
N VAL A 402 12.73 12.33 25.14
CA VAL A 402 11.30 12.68 25.04
C VAL A 402 10.46 11.76 25.93
N LYS A 403 9.48 12.34 26.62
CA LYS A 403 8.41 11.59 27.30
C LYS A 403 7.18 11.56 26.41
N LEU A 404 6.80 10.36 25.97
CA LEU A 404 5.58 10.16 25.19
C LEU A 404 4.35 10.25 26.11
N ARG A 405 3.46 11.19 25.80
CA ARG A 405 2.12 11.33 26.36
C ARG A 405 1.17 10.84 25.28
N GLY A 406 1.17 9.52 25.11
CA GLY A 406 0.54 8.85 23.99
C GLY A 406 -0.88 8.39 24.26
N VAL A 407 -1.67 8.28 23.20
CA VAL A 407 -2.96 7.56 23.16
C VAL A 407 -3.00 6.60 21.98
N ASN A 408 -3.78 5.52 22.08
CA ASN A 408 -4.16 4.72 20.93
C ASN A 408 -5.36 5.39 20.26
N ARG A 409 -5.41 5.36 18.93
CA ARG A 409 -6.57 5.84 18.16
C ARG A 409 -6.93 4.78 17.12
N HIS A 410 -8.19 4.34 17.14
CA HIS A 410 -8.83 3.66 16.02
C HIS A 410 -9.45 4.68 15.06
N GLU A 411 -9.61 4.29 13.80
CA GLU A 411 -10.42 5.03 12.84
C GLU A 411 -11.91 4.69 13.00
N HIS A 412 -12.64 5.53 13.73
CA HIS A 412 -14.06 5.30 14.02
C HIS A 412 -14.86 6.60 14.10
N ASP A 413 -15.96 6.67 13.34
CA ASP A 413 -17.04 7.65 13.52
C ASP A 413 -18.33 6.89 13.88
N PRO A 414 -19.12 7.38 14.86
CA PRO A 414 -20.33 6.70 15.32
C PRO A 414 -21.44 6.62 14.26
N THR A 415 -21.34 7.38 13.17
CA THR A 415 -22.33 7.42 12.08
C THR A 415 -21.83 6.71 10.83
N THR A 416 -20.57 6.93 10.44
CA THR A 416 -20.02 6.42 9.17
C THR A 416 -19.08 5.23 9.34
N GLY A 417 -18.90 4.72 10.55
CA GLY A 417 -18.06 3.55 10.82
C GLY A 417 -16.58 3.89 10.60
N HIS A 418 -15.90 3.15 9.73
CA HIS A 418 -14.48 3.38 9.40
C HIS A 418 -14.28 4.43 8.30
N ALA A 419 -15.35 4.89 7.64
CA ALA A 419 -15.29 5.95 6.64
C ALA A 419 -15.22 7.34 7.30
N LEU A 420 -14.03 7.72 7.75
CA LEU A 420 -13.79 9.00 8.44
C LEU A 420 -13.76 10.18 7.46
N SER A 421 -14.35 11.31 7.87
CA SER A 421 -14.14 12.58 7.16
C SER A 421 -12.84 13.26 7.60
N HIS A 422 -12.26 14.08 6.72
CA HIS A 422 -11.11 14.94 7.06
C HIS A 422 -11.39 15.83 8.27
N GLN A 423 -12.62 16.35 8.38
CA GLN A 423 -13.04 17.17 9.52
C GLN A 423 -12.98 16.42 10.85
N ARG A 424 -13.37 15.12 10.86
CA ARG A 424 -13.27 14.28 12.07
C ARG A 424 -11.83 14.00 12.45
N MET A 425 -10.97 13.69 11.47
CA MET A 425 -9.54 13.49 11.72
C MET A 425 -8.89 14.76 12.29
N GLU A 426 -9.20 15.94 11.73
CA GLU A 426 -8.68 17.20 12.25
C GLU A 426 -9.22 17.51 13.66
N GLN A 427 -10.50 17.24 13.91
CA GLN A 427 -11.09 17.37 15.24
C GLN A 427 -10.31 16.53 16.28
N ASP A 428 -9.99 15.28 15.96
CA ASP A 428 -9.23 14.40 16.86
C ASP A 428 -7.86 14.98 17.21
N VAL A 429 -7.10 15.44 16.20
CA VAL A 429 -5.77 16.03 16.41
C VAL A 429 -5.85 17.27 17.28
N LEU A 430 -6.81 18.17 17.01
CA LEU A 430 -7.00 19.37 17.82
C LEU A 430 -7.36 19.05 19.28
N LEU A 431 -8.21 18.04 19.50
CA LEU A 431 -8.55 17.58 20.85
C LEU A 431 -7.35 16.99 21.58
N MET A 432 -6.56 16.15 20.91
CA MET A 432 -5.34 15.58 21.47
C MET A 432 -4.36 16.66 21.90
N LYS A 433 -4.07 17.63 21.02
CA LYS A 433 -3.16 18.74 21.31
C LYS A 433 -3.64 19.59 22.49
N ARG A 434 -4.94 19.91 22.56
CA ARG A 434 -5.55 20.62 23.71
C ARG A 434 -5.48 19.84 25.02
N ALA A 435 -5.47 18.51 24.94
CA ALA A 435 -5.31 17.61 26.08
C ALA A 435 -3.84 17.34 26.47
N ASN A 436 -2.87 18.07 25.88
CA ASN A 436 -1.43 17.90 26.11
C ASN A 436 -0.88 16.52 25.70
N ILE A 437 -1.54 15.84 24.76
CA ILE A 437 -1.05 14.64 24.09
C ILE A 437 -0.02 15.06 23.05
N ASN A 438 1.09 14.33 22.97
CA ASN A 438 2.16 14.56 22.00
C ASN A 438 2.48 13.33 21.14
N ALA A 439 1.78 12.22 21.34
CA ALA A 439 2.00 11.00 20.58
C ALA A 439 0.70 10.23 20.33
N VAL A 440 0.66 9.49 19.23
CA VAL A 440 -0.45 8.60 18.88
C VAL A 440 0.09 7.28 18.34
N ARG A 441 -0.56 6.18 18.71
CA ARG A 441 -0.38 4.87 18.08
C ARG A 441 -1.55 4.62 17.14
N THR A 442 -1.26 4.23 15.90
CA THR A 442 -2.25 3.87 14.88
C THR A 442 -2.82 2.48 15.16
N ALA A 443 -3.69 2.38 16.17
CA ALA A 443 -4.21 1.12 16.66
C ALA A 443 -5.27 0.56 15.68
N HIS A 444 -5.09 -0.61 15.06
CA HIS A 444 -3.89 -1.46 15.00
C HIS A 444 -3.54 -1.74 13.53
N TYR A 445 -3.32 -0.65 12.79
CA TYR A 445 -3.15 -0.65 11.35
C TYR A 445 -2.74 0.73 10.83
N PRO A 446 -2.19 0.81 9.60
CA PRO A 446 -1.86 2.09 9.01
C PRO A 446 -3.15 2.90 8.79
N HIS A 447 -3.17 4.14 9.26
CA HIS A 447 -4.32 5.04 9.13
C HIS A 447 -4.45 5.58 7.69
N ASP A 448 -5.50 6.35 7.43
CA ASP A 448 -5.63 7.16 6.23
C ASP A 448 -4.42 8.12 6.08
N PRO A 449 -3.83 8.30 4.88
CA PRO A 449 -2.69 9.19 4.69
C PRO A 449 -2.90 10.62 5.20
N TYR A 450 -4.13 11.15 5.15
CA TYR A 450 -4.44 12.48 5.67
C TYR A 450 -4.18 12.60 7.19
N TRP A 451 -4.27 11.49 7.93
CA TRP A 451 -3.93 11.46 9.36
C TRP A 451 -2.45 11.82 9.61
N TYR A 452 -1.55 11.33 8.75
CA TYR A 452 -0.12 11.57 8.86
C TYR A 452 0.21 13.02 8.50
N ASP A 453 -0.43 13.57 7.45
CA ASP A 453 -0.34 15.00 7.11
C ASP A 453 -0.78 15.90 8.27
N LEU A 454 -1.83 15.50 9.00
CA LEU A 454 -2.26 16.23 10.20
C LEU A 454 -1.22 16.09 11.32
N CYS A 455 -0.68 14.91 11.56
CA CYS A 455 0.34 14.69 12.61
C CYS A 455 1.63 15.47 12.32
N ASP A 456 2.05 15.52 11.06
CA ASP A 456 3.18 16.32 10.60
C ASP A 456 2.95 17.81 10.88
N ARG A 457 1.80 18.35 10.46
CA ARG A 457 1.47 19.78 10.57
C ARG A 457 1.19 20.25 11.99
N TYR A 458 0.44 19.47 12.76
CA TYR A 458 0.06 19.83 14.14
C TYR A 458 1.07 19.37 15.19
N GLY A 459 2.05 18.55 14.80
CA GLY A 459 3.09 18.03 15.68
C GLY A 459 2.56 16.96 16.64
N LEU A 460 2.44 15.73 16.17
CA LEU A 460 2.23 14.54 16.99
C LEU A 460 3.24 13.48 16.57
N TYR A 461 3.90 12.85 17.54
CA TYR A 461 4.73 11.68 17.28
C TYR A 461 3.85 10.47 16.98
N VAL A 462 4.13 9.77 15.89
CA VAL A 462 3.37 8.60 15.44
C VAL A 462 4.20 7.34 15.65
N LEU A 463 3.58 6.37 16.31
CA LEU A 463 3.96 4.96 16.20
C LEU A 463 3.04 4.36 15.15
N ASP A 464 3.59 4.06 13.98
CA ASP A 464 2.84 3.52 12.86
C ASP A 464 2.88 1.99 12.87
N GLU A 465 1.73 1.35 12.76
CA GLU A 465 1.56 -0.07 13.05
C GLU A 465 1.00 -0.84 11.85
N ALA A 466 1.64 -1.97 11.52
CA ALA A 466 1.17 -2.82 10.44
C ALA A 466 -0.20 -3.45 10.80
N ASN A 467 -1.05 -3.63 9.79
CA ASN A 467 -2.38 -4.21 9.96
C ASN A 467 -2.31 -5.73 10.18
N ILE A 468 -1.77 -6.15 11.32
CA ILE A 468 -1.54 -7.55 11.67
C ILE A 468 -2.02 -7.77 13.10
N GLU A 469 -3.18 -8.41 13.23
CA GLU A 469 -3.68 -8.91 14.50
C GLU A 469 -4.32 -10.29 14.32
N THR A 470 -3.78 -11.29 15.03
CA THR A 470 -4.27 -12.67 15.02
C THR A 470 -4.76 -13.10 16.41
N HIS A 471 -5.40 -12.18 17.15
CA HIS A 471 -5.72 -12.35 18.57
C HIS A 471 -6.40 -13.69 18.88
N GLY A 472 -7.45 -14.05 18.14
CA GLY A 472 -8.20 -15.30 18.29
C GLY A 472 -7.42 -16.57 17.98
N LEU A 473 -6.33 -16.46 17.20
CA LEU A 473 -5.42 -17.55 16.85
C LEU A 473 -4.08 -17.50 17.61
N ARG A 474 -3.84 -16.46 18.41
CA ARG A 474 -2.57 -16.20 19.11
C ARG A 474 -1.40 -16.26 18.13
N GLY A 475 -0.25 -16.76 18.56
CA GLY A 475 0.97 -16.88 17.76
C GLY A 475 0.95 -17.93 16.66
N ARG A 476 -0.18 -18.62 16.42
CA ARG A 476 -0.21 -19.75 15.49
C ARG A 476 0.24 -19.36 14.08
N LEU A 477 -0.37 -18.32 13.49
CA LEU A 477 -0.08 -17.93 12.12
C LEU A 477 1.32 -17.33 11.97
N ALA A 478 1.78 -16.56 12.96
CA ALA A 478 3.14 -16.04 13.00
C ALA A 478 4.21 -17.15 13.04
N ASN A 479 3.87 -18.36 13.53
CA ASN A 479 4.75 -19.53 13.55
C ASN A 479 4.52 -20.49 12.36
N GLU A 480 3.67 -20.14 11.39
CA GLU A 480 3.40 -20.95 10.20
C GLU A 480 4.04 -20.30 8.95
N PRO A 481 5.13 -20.86 8.38
CA PRO A 481 5.87 -20.23 7.27
C PRO A 481 5.04 -19.91 6.02
N ARG A 482 3.91 -20.60 5.79
CA ARG A 482 2.99 -20.33 4.69
C ARG A 482 2.36 -18.93 4.78
N TRP A 483 2.29 -18.33 5.97
CA TRP A 483 1.75 -16.98 6.20
C TRP A 483 2.81 -15.88 6.15
N SER A 484 4.11 -16.20 6.08
CA SER A 484 5.19 -15.20 6.13
C SER A 484 5.06 -14.12 5.05
N ALA A 485 4.61 -14.49 3.84
CA ALA A 485 4.39 -13.52 2.78
C ALA A 485 3.27 -12.52 3.13
N ALA A 486 2.18 -12.98 3.75
CA ALA A 486 1.05 -12.14 4.13
C ALA A 486 1.42 -11.15 5.25
N PHE A 487 2.23 -11.59 6.23
CA PHE A 487 2.79 -10.71 7.26
C PHE A 487 3.74 -9.67 6.65
N LEU A 488 4.69 -10.12 5.82
CA LEU A 488 5.68 -9.23 5.21
C LEU A 488 5.02 -8.19 4.29
N ASP A 489 4.02 -8.58 3.49
CA ASP A 489 3.29 -7.67 2.61
C ASP A 489 2.69 -6.48 3.39
N ARG A 490 2.07 -6.76 4.55
CA ARG A 490 1.43 -5.73 5.39
C ARG A 490 2.45 -4.78 6.01
N VAL A 491 3.61 -5.28 6.44
CA VAL A 491 4.69 -4.45 7.00
C VAL A 491 5.36 -3.60 5.93
N VAL A 492 5.74 -4.21 4.80
CA VAL A 492 6.43 -3.51 3.70
C VAL A 492 5.53 -2.42 3.13
N ARG A 493 4.26 -2.70 2.85
CA ARG A 493 3.34 -1.70 2.27
C ARG A 493 3.11 -0.49 3.19
N MET A 494 3.09 -0.68 4.50
CA MET A 494 3.05 0.42 5.47
C MET A 494 4.33 1.25 5.38
N ALA A 495 5.49 0.60 5.52
CA ALA A 495 6.78 1.28 5.53
C ALA A 495 7.02 2.06 4.22
N GLU A 496 6.74 1.46 3.06
CA GLU A 496 6.91 2.13 1.77
C GLU A 496 5.98 3.34 1.62
N ARG A 497 4.74 3.24 2.10
CA ARG A 497 3.75 4.33 2.00
C ARG A 497 4.12 5.53 2.86
N ASP A 498 4.58 5.28 4.09
CA ASP A 498 4.64 6.29 5.14
C ASP A 498 6.07 6.74 5.49
N LYS A 499 7.10 6.18 4.84
CA LYS A 499 8.54 6.44 5.11
C LYS A 499 8.96 7.90 5.14
N ASN A 500 8.23 8.78 4.45
CA ASN A 500 8.57 10.20 4.33
C ASN A 500 7.91 11.10 5.37
N HIS A 501 6.97 10.60 6.19
CA HIS A 501 6.30 11.41 7.20
C HIS A 501 7.24 11.68 8.40
N PRO A 502 7.60 12.96 8.69
CA PRO A 502 8.46 13.27 9.83
C PRO A 502 7.83 12.90 11.18
N ALA A 503 6.50 12.85 11.27
CA ALA A 503 5.77 12.43 12.45
C ALA A 503 5.98 10.98 12.83
N VAL A 504 6.26 10.10 11.87
CA VAL A 504 6.53 8.68 12.16
C VAL A 504 7.92 8.55 12.77
N ILE A 505 7.96 8.21 14.06
CA ILE A 505 9.20 8.04 14.82
C ILE A 505 9.44 6.58 15.23
N MET A 506 8.44 5.71 15.09
CA MET A 506 8.51 4.29 15.44
C MET A 506 7.63 3.48 14.48
N TRP A 507 8.09 2.28 14.16
CA TRP A 507 7.34 1.27 13.41
C TRP A 507 6.97 0.12 14.33
N SER A 508 5.72 -0.34 14.27
CA SER A 508 5.21 -1.51 14.97
C SER A 508 4.84 -2.61 13.98
N LEU A 509 5.19 -3.86 14.32
CA LEU A 509 4.97 -5.03 13.46
C LEU A 509 3.51 -5.53 13.49
N GLY A 510 2.66 -4.94 14.33
CA GLY A 510 1.26 -5.35 14.53
C GLY A 510 0.90 -5.42 16.01
N ASN A 511 -0.20 -6.11 16.32
CA ASN A 511 -0.75 -6.27 17.66
C ASN A 511 -1.13 -7.74 17.92
N GLU A 512 -1.01 -8.19 19.18
CA GLU A 512 -1.56 -9.45 19.72
C GLU A 512 -1.53 -10.70 18.80
N SER A 513 -0.44 -10.90 18.07
CA SER A 513 -0.28 -11.97 17.08
C SER A 513 0.69 -13.08 17.50
N GLY A 514 0.89 -13.27 18.82
CA GLY A 514 1.76 -14.30 19.40
C GLY A 514 2.68 -13.85 20.50
#